data_AF-A0A5K1EX93-F1
#
_entry.id   AF-A0A5K1EX93-F1
#
_cell.length_a   1.000
_cell.length_b   1.000
_cell.length_c   1.000
_cell.angle_alpha   90.00
_cell.angle_beta   90.00
_cell.angle_gamma   90.00
#
_symmetry.space_group_name_H-M   'P 1'
#
loop_
_entity.id
_entity.type
_entity.pdbx_description
1 polymer ?
#
loop_
_entity_poly.entity_id
_entity_poly.type
_entity_poly.pdbx_seq_one_letter_code
_entity_poly.pdbx_strand_id
1 'polypeptide(L)' 'TLVWKRAVTTGSPPSARDSHTCSSWKNKVVVLGGEDASDCYLSDVYILDA' A
#
# COMPACT_ATOMS: atom_id res chain seq x y z
N THR A 1 -17.22 -12.04 -15.14
CA THR A 1 -16.77 -10.63 -15.05
C THR A 1 -16.14 -10.39 -13.70
N LEU A 2 -15.00 -9.70 -13.66
CA LEU A 2 -14.37 -9.30 -12.39
C LEU A 2 -14.95 -7.95 -11.95
N VAL A 3 -15.22 -7.78 -10.66
CA VAL A 3 -15.82 -6.57 -10.09
C VAL A 3 -14.91 -6.04 -9.00
N TRP A 4 -14.57 -4.75 -9.08
CA TRP A 4 -13.82 -4.07 -8.03
C TRP A 4 -14.71 -3.80 -6.82
N LYS A 5 -14.17 -4.06 -5.63
CA LYS A 5 -14.79 -3.73 -4.35
C LYS A 5 -13.74 -3.13 -3.42
N ARG A 6 -14.15 -2.16 -2.61
CA ARG A 6 -13.30 -1.60 -1.56
C ARG A 6 -13.08 -2.66 -0.48
N ALA A 7 -11.83 -2.96 -0.17
CA ALA A 7 -11.48 -3.85 0.94
C ALA A 7 -11.84 -3.20 2.29
N VAL A 8 -12.32 -4.02 3.24
CA VAL A 8 -12.47 -3.61 4.63
C VAL A 8 -11.16 -3.93 5.33
N THR A 9 -10.48 -2.91 5.86
CA THR A 9 -9.16 -3.03 6.49
C THR A 9 -9.22 -2.72 7.98
N THR A 10 -8.19 -3.14 8.71
CA THR A 10 -7.99 -2.84 10.14
C THR A 10 -6.56 -2.36 10.38
N GLY A 11 -6.26 -1.83 11.56
CA GLY A 11 -4.96 -1.27 11.89
C GLY A 11 -4.73 0.13 11.33
N SER A 12 -3.46 0.58 11.33
CA SER A 12 -3.07 1.90 10.84
C SER A 12 -2.77 1.82 9.34
N PRO A 13 -3.52 2.52 8.48
CA PRO A 13 -3.21 2.56 7.06
C PRO A 13 -1.92 3.34 6.79
N PRO A 14 -1.20 3.05 5.69
CA PRO A 14 -0.20 3.94 5.16
C PRO A 14 -0.79 5.33 4.87
N SER A 15 0.04 6.36 4.88
CA SER A 15 -0.33 7.66 4.29
C SER A 15 -0.76 7.50 2.84
N ALA A 16 -1.66 8.37 2.38
CA ALA A 16 -1.96 8.51 0.96
C ALA A 16 -0.66 8.76 0.20
N ARG A 17 -0.43 7.96 -0.84
CA ARG A 17 0.81 7.94 -1.61
C ARG A 17 0.60 7.48 -3.03
N ASP A 18 1.46 7.90 -3.94
CA ASP A 18 1.57 7.35 -5.29
C ASP A 18 3.00 6.84 -5.57
N SER A 19 3.27 6.40 -6.81
CA SER A 19 4.60 6.02 -7.29
C SER A 19 5.38 4.99 -6.43
N HIS A 20 4.67 4.24 -5.60
CA HIS A 20 5.23 3.23 -4.70
C HIS A 20 5.49 1.90 -5.43
N THR A 21 6.40 1.10 -4.89
CA THR A 21 6.56 -0.30 -5.33
C THR A 21 5.62 -1.20 -4.53
N CYS A 22 4.92 -2.11 -5.20
CA CYS A 22 3.99 -3.06 -4.59
C CYS A 22 4.24 -4.49 -5.08
N SER A 23 4.49 -5.41 -4.15
CA SER A 23 4.77 -6.83 -4.43
C SER A 23 3.95 -7.74 -3.52
N SER A 24 3.48 -8.87 -4.04
CA SER A 24 2.83 -9.90 -3.22
C SER A 24 3.82 -10.98 -2.78
N TRP A 25 3.69 -11.42 -1.53
CA TRP A 25 4.45 -12.56 -1.00
C TRP A 25 3.61 -13.35 -0.01
N LYS A 26 3.31 -14.61 -0.35
CA LYS A 26 2.37 -15.46 0.40
C LYS A 26 1.02 -14.74 0.56
N ASN A 27 0.46 -14.70 1.76
CA ASN A 27 -0.79 -13.99 2.07
C ASN A 27 -0.56 -12.55 2.52
N LYS A 28 0.44 -11.88 1.95
CA LYS A 28 0.82 -10.51 2.29
C LYS A 28 1.06 -9.67 1.03
N VAL A 29 0.80 -8.38 1.15
CA VAL A 29 1.18 -7.34 0.17
C VAL A 29 2.23 -6.45 0.82
N VAL A 30 3.37 -6.28 0.15
CA VAL A 30 4.48 -5.44 0.62
C VAL A 30 4.51 -4.17 -0.21
N VAL A 31 4.39 -3.02 0.45
CA VAL A 31 4.45 -1.69 -0.15
C VAL A 31 5.72 -1.00 0.32
N LEU A 32 6.54 -0.50 -0.62
CA LEU A 32 7.78 0.19 -0.33
C LEU A 32 7.76 1.60 -0.92
N GLY A 33 8.06 2.59 -0.06
CA GLY A 33 8.22 3.99 -0.44
C GLY A 33 7.00 4.60 -1.13
N GLY A 34 7.28 5.38 -2.18
CA GLY A 34 6.33 6.22 -2.91
C GLY A 34 6.57 7.71 -2.66
N GLU A 35 5.65 8.53 -3.11
CA GLU A 35 5.60 9.97 -2.83
C GLU A 35 4.31 10.27 -2.06
N ASP A 36 4.39 11.13 -1.04
CA ASP A 36 3.20 11.60 -0.32
C ASP A 36 2.53 12.80 -1.02
N ALA A 37 1.45 13.31 -0.43
CA ALA A 37 0.70 14.44 -0.99
C ALA A 37 1.48 15.78 -1.00
N SER A 38 2.68 15.84 -0.43
CA SER A 38 3.58 17.00 -0.45
C SER A 38 4.77 16.77 -1.39
N ASP A 39 4.67 15.82 -2.32
CA ASP A 39 5.71 15.41 -3.26
C ASP A 39 7.01 14.97 -2.54
N CYS A 40 6.90 14.49 -1.30
CA CYS A 40 8.04 14.02 -0.52
C CYS A 40 8.24 12.51 -0.69
N TYR A 41 9.46 12.10 -1.06
CA TYR A 41 9.84 10.70 -1.17
C TYR A 41 9.79 9.98 0.19
N LEU A 42 9.06 8.88 0.22
CA LEU A 42 8.92 8.00 1.35
C LEU A 42 9.93 6.85 1.28
N SER A 43 10.48 6.46 2.42
CA SER A 43 11.41 5.33 2.57
C SER A 43 10.90 4.26 3.54
N ASP A 44 9.61 4.32 3.88
CA ASP A 44 8.94 3.38 4.77
C ASP A 44 8.51 2.08 4.03
N VAL A 45 8.23 1.05 4.82
CA VAL A 45 7.76 -0.26 4.34
C VAL A 45 6.49 -0.64 5.10
N TYR A 46 5.45 -1.01 4.36
CA TYR A 46 4.24 -1.60 4.92
C TYR A 46 4.08 -3.04 4.46
N ILE A 47 3.65 -3.89 5.39
CA ILE A 47 3.24 -5.26 5.12
C ILE A 47 1.77 -5.36 5.48
N LEU A 48 0.93 -5.57 4.47
CA LEU A 48 -0.52 -5.68 4.60
C LEU A 48 -0.94 -7.14 4.46
N ASP A 49 -1.99 -7.53 5.16
CA ASP A 49 -2.60 -8.85 5.00
C ASP A 49 -3.47 -8.87 3.75
N ALA A 50 -3.27 -9.88 2.89
CA ALA A 50 -4.02 -10.09 1.65
C ALA A 50 -5.34 -10.83 1.89
#